data_AF-A0A392QU25-F1
#
_entry.id   AF-A0A392QU25-F1
#
_cell.length_a   1.000
_cell.length_b   1.000
_cell.length_c   1.000
_cell.angle_alpha   90.00
_cell.angle_beta   90.00
_cell.angle_gamma   90.00
#
_symmetry.space_group_name_H-M   'P 1'
#
loop_
_entity.id
_entity.type
_entity.pdbx_description
1 polymer ?
#
loop_
_entity_poly.entity_id
_entity_poly.type
_entity_poly.pdbx_seq_one_letter_code
_entity_poly.pdbx_strand_id
1 'polypeptide(L)'
;MWPEGVPESEPVQDILHWTRETMTMMYKLIGEAIIESGEPGHPRDYLNFFCLANREKKENEEYLPPHSPHPETQYWNAQKNRRFMVYVHSKLMI
;
A
#
# COMPACT_ATOMS: atom_id res chain seq x y z
N MET A 1 1.22 1.51 -1.07
CA MET A 1 1.39 0.49 -2.13
C MET A 1 0.28 0.68 -3.14
N TRP A 2 0.42 0.17 -4.35
CA TRP A 2 -0.44 0.55 -5.47
C TRP A 2 -0.75 -0.66 -6.37
N PRO A 3 -1.78 -0.58 -7.24
CA PRO A 3 -1.98 -1.53 -8.33
C PRO A 3 -0.73 -1.68 -9.20
N GLU A 4 -0.62 -2.76 -9.96
CA GLU A 4 0.51 -2.92 -10.89
C GLU A 4 0.61 -1.75 -11.89
N GLY A 5 1.83 -1.21 -12.04
CA GLY A 5 2.12 -0.07 -12.91
C GLY A 5 3.10 0.93 -12.28
N VAL A 6 3.46 1.96 -13.04
CA VAL A 6 4.23 3.10 -12.52
C VAL A 6 3.33 3.88 -11.57
N PRO A 7 3.71 4.06 -10.28
CA PRO A 7 2.83 4.69 -9.30
C PRO A 7 2.38 6.10 -9.70
N GLU A 8 3.19 6.85 -10.42
CA GLU A 8 2.89 8.21 -10.89
C GLU A 8 2.07 8.24 -12.20
N SER A 9 1.76 7.09 -12.81
CA SER A 9 0.94 7.04 -14.02
C SER A 9 -0.52 7.41 -13.76
N GLU A 10 -1.18 8.03 -14.74
CA GLU A 10 -2.59 8.43 -14.67
C GLU A 10 -3.52 7.27 -14.28
N PRO A 11 -3.46 6.07 -14.89
CA PRO A 11 -4.35 4.97 -14.50
C PRO A 11 -4.16 4.53 -13.04
N VAL A 12 -2.92 4.52 -12.54
CA VAL A 12 -2.63 4.14 -11.15
C VAL A 12 -3.13 5.21 -10.18
N GLN A 13 -2.93 6.48 -10.51
CA GLN A 13 -3.42 7.60 -9.68
C GLN A 13 -4.95 7.64 -9.62
N ASP A 14 -5.64 7.39 -10.74
CA ASP A 14 -7.10 7.31 -10.76
C ASP A 14 -7.64 6.17 -9.91
N ILE A 15 -7.02 4.98 -10.00
CA ILE A 15 -7.42 3.84 -9.16
C ILE A 15 -7.19 4.16 -7.67
N LEU A 16 -6.07 4.79 -7.32
CA LEU A 16 -5.78 5.21 -5.95
C LEU A 16 -6.76 6.29 -5.45
N HIS A 17 -7.16 7.21 -6.32
CA HIS A 17 -8.19 8.21 -6.02
C HIS A 17 -9.51 7.53 -5.66
N TRP A 18 -10.02 6.63 -6.51
CA TRP A 18 -11.27 5.94 -6.23
C TRP A 18 -11.20 5.01 -5.02
N THR A 19 -10.04 4.39 -4.79
CA THR A 19 -9.78 3.61 -3.56
C THR A 19 -9.90 4.49 -2.32
N ARG A 20 -9.33 5.70 -2.34
CA ARG A 20 -9.42 6.66 -1.23
C ARG A 20 -10.84 7.15 -1.00
N GLU A 21 -11.58 7.51 -2.05
CA GLU A 21 -12.96 7.97 -1.91
C GLU A 21 -13.85 6.86 -1.31
N THR A 22 -13.64 5.61 -1.74
CA THR A 22 -14.33 4.44 -1.19
C THR A 22 -14.02 4.26 0.30
N MET A 23 -12.74 4.28 0.69
CA MET A 23 -12.33 4.18 2.10
C MET A 23 -12.91 5.32 2.95
N THR A 24 -12.94 6.55 2.41
CA THR A 24 -13.47 7.73 3.09
C THR A 24 -14.96 7.57 3.39
N MET A 25 -15.74 7.13 2.39
CA MET A 25 -17.16 6.87 2.55
C MET A 25 -17.43 5.76 3.58
N MET A 26 -16.67 4.65 3.54
CA MET A 26 -16.80 3.57 4.53
C MET A 26 -16.50 4.03 5.97
N TYR A 27 -15.38 4.75 6.17
CA TYR A 27 -15.04 5.26 7.50
C TYR A 27 -16.04 6.29 8.02
N LYS A 28 -16.64 7.10 7.13
CA LYS A 28 -17.69 8.04 7.50
C LYS A 28 -18.92 7.31 8.06
N LEU A 29 -19.40 6.28 7.36
CA LEU A 29 -20.55 5.48 7.79
C LEU A 29 -20.31 4.82 9.16
N ILE A 30 -19.11 4.27 9.38
CA ILE A 30 -18.75 3.68 10.67
C ILE A 30 -18.70 4.76 11.76
N GLY A 31 -18.11 5.92 11.48
CA GLY A 31 -18.03 7.02 12.43
C GLY A 31 -19.42 7.55 12.85
N GLU A 32 -20.33 7.70 11.89
CA GLU A 32 -21.73 8.08 12.15
C GLU A 32 -22.42 7.06 13.05
N ALA A 33 -22.28 5.76 12.76
CA ALA A 33 -22.86 4.70 13.58
C ALA A 33 -22.30 4.65 15.01
N ILE A 34 -20.99 4.89 15.20
CA ILE A 34 -20.39 4.97 16.55
C ILE A 34 -21.02 6.13 17.33
N ILE A 35 -21.15 7.31 16.72
CA ILE A 35 -21.76 8.49 17.35
C ILE A 35 -23.21 8.20 17.75
N GLU A 36 -23.99 7.60 16.87
CA GLU A 36 -25.40 7.24 17.11
C GLU A 36 -25.56 6.22 18.24
N SER A 37 -24.59 5.31 18.40
CA SER A 37 -24.61 4.31 19.48
C SER A 37 -24.39 4.90 20.87
N GLY A 38 -23.73 6.06 20.97
CA GLY A 38 -23.34 6.67 22.25
C GLY A 38 -22.15 5.99 22.95
N GLU A 39 -21.62 4.90 22.37
CA GLU A 39 -20.48 4.17 22.91
C GLU A 39 -19.15 4.80 22.43
N PRO A 40 -18.11 4.80 23.28
CA PRO A 40 -16.79 5.24 22.85
C PRO A 40 -16.17 4.22 21.89
N GLY A 41 -15.64 4.69 20.76
CA GLY A 41 -14.94 3.85 19.80
C GLY A 41 -14.26 4.65 18.71
N HIS A 42 -13.27 4.06 18.05
CA HIS A 42 -12.63 4.64 16.87
C HIS A 42 -13.02 3.82 15.62
N PRO A 43 -13.28 4.43 14.45
CA PRO A 43 -13.67 3.66 13.24
C PRO A 43 -12.68 2.55 12.83
N ARG A 44 -11.40 2.71 13.18
CA ARG A 44 -10.36 1.67 12.97
C ARG A 44 -10.45 0.47 13.91
N ASP A 45 -11.28 0.51 14.94
CA ASP A 45 -11.57 -0.68 15.75
C ASP A 45 -12.49 -1.65 14.99
N TYR A 46 -13.21 -1.16 13.98
CA TYR A 46 -14.20 -1.91 13.18
C TYR A 46 -13.74 -2.21 11.77
N LEU A 47 -12.94 -1.33 11.15
CA LEU A 47 -12.46 -1.49 9.78
C LEU A 47 -10.99 -1.10 9.67
N ASN A 48 -10.18 -2.03 9.14
CA ASN A 48 -8.76 -1.79 8.88
C ASN A 48 -8.41 -2.17 7.45
N PHE A 49 -7.54 -1.37 6.84
CA PHE A 49 -6.99 -1.63 5.51
C PHE A 49 -5.49 -1.86 5.64
N PHE A 50 -5.01 -2.93 5.02
CA PHE A 50 -3.61 -3.33 5.04
C PHE A 50 -3.08 -3.52 3.63
N CYS A 51 -1.77 -3.49 3.50
CA CYS A 51 -1.05 -3.86 2.28
C CYS A 51 0.23 -4.61 2.67
N LEU A 52 0.78 -5.40 1.74
CA LEU A 52 1.89 -6.31 2.02
C LEU A 52 3.20 -5.81 1.42
N ALA A 53 4.26 -5.78 2.21
CA ALA A 53 5.60 -5.46 1.72
C ALA A 53 6.62 -6.41 2.31
N ASN A 54 7.72 -6.57 1.59
CA ASN A 54 8.89 -7.27 2.08
C ASN A 54 10.08 -6.31 2.18
N ARG A 55 10.99 -6.63 3.09
CA ARG A 55 12.26 -5.92 3.25
C ARG A 55 13.33 -6.92 3.68
N GLU A 56 14.42 -6.96 2.94
CA GLU A 56 15.49 -7.92 3.15
C GLU A 56 16.78 -7.20 3.50
N LYS A 57 17.59 -7.77 4.38
CA LYS A 57 18.96 -7.30 4.55
C LYS A 57 19.79 -7.73 3.35
N LYS A 58 20.91 -7.03 3.13
CA LYS A 58 21.92 -7.47 2.17
C LYS A 58 22.75 -8.56 2.85
N GLU A 59 22.79 -9.73 2.25
CA GLU A 59 23.55 -10.87 2.76
C GLU A 59 24.81 -11.12 1.92
N ASN A 60 25.76 -11.87 2.46
CA ASN A 60 26.92 -12.33 1.71
C ASN A 60 26.47 -13.32 0.62
N GLU A 61 27.17 -13.32 -0.52
CA GLU A 61 26.90 -14.22 -1.66
C GLU A 61 25.56 -13.98 -2.39
N GLU A 62 24.88 -12.85 -2.14
CA GLU A 62 23.72 -12.46 -2.96
C GLU A 62 24.12 -12.08 -4.39
N TYR A 63 23.19 -12.25 -5.33
CA TYR A 63 23.40 -11.84 -6.73
C TYR A 63 23.79 -10.36 -6.84
N LEU A 64 24.87 -10.10 -7.57
CA LEU A 64 25.33 -8.75 -7.89
C LEU A 64 24.94 -8.41 -9.34
N PRO A 65 24.02 -7.45 -9.56
CA PRO A 65 23.68 -7.04 -10.91
C PRO A 65 24.87 -6.34 -11.59
N PRO A 66 25.11 -6.55 -12.90
CA PRO A 66 26.22 -5.94 -13.63
C PRO A 66 26.06 -4.43 -13.82
N HIS A 67 24.84 -3.92 -13.68
CA HIS A 67 24.51 -2.51 -13.82
C HIS A 67 23.63 -2.04 -12.67
N SER A 68 23.85 -0.80 -12.27
CA SER A 68 23.04 -0.10 -11.29
C SER A 68 21.94 0.70 -11.98
N PRO A 69 20.74 0.84 -11.38
CA PRO A 69 19.74 1.79 -11.82
C PRO A 69 20.28 3.23 -11.83
N HIS A 70 19.67 4.10 -12.64
CA HIS A 70 20.02 5.51 -12.63
C HIS A 70 19.83 6.11 -11.22
N PRO A 71 20.80 6.92 -10.72
CA PRO A 71 20.69 7.55 -9.41
C PRO A 71 19.39 8.31 -9.23
N GLU A 72 18.90 8.34 -7.99
CA GLU A 72 17.72 9.12 -7.56
C GLU A 72 16.38 8.70 -8.17
N THR A 73 16.35 7.67 -9.03
CA THR A 73 15.11 7.06 -9.53
C THR A 73 14.40 6.23 -8.46
N GLN A 74 13.10 5.96 -8.65
CA GLN A 74 12.35 5.05 -7.79
C GLN A 74 12.98 3.64 -7.74
N TYR A 75 13.49 3.17 -8.88
CA TYR A 75 14.18 1.87 -8.95
C TYR A 75 15.45 1.89 -8.08
N TRP A 76 16.29 2.91 -8.22
CA TRP A 76 17.48 3.09 -7.38
C TRP A 76 17.12 3.13 -5.89
N ASN A 77 16.10 3.93 -5.53
CA ASN A 77 15.67 4.09 -4.15
C ASN A 77 15.13 2.77 -3.56
N ALA A 78 14.33 2.01 -4.31
CA ALA A 78 13.84 0.71 -3.88
C ALA A 78 14.98 -0.31 -3.70
N GLN A 79 15.91 -0.38 -4.65
CA GLN A 79 17.07 -1.28 -4.59
C GLN A 79 17.97 -0.93 -3.39
N LYS A 80 18.30 0.34 -3.18
CA LYS A 80 19.15 0.80 -2.07
C LYS A 80 18.51 0.57 -0.70
N ASN A 81 17.20 0.76 -0.57
CA ASN A 81 16.48 0.56 0.69
C ASN A 81 16.07 -0.89 0.96
N ARG A 82 16.30 -1.78 -0.03
CA ARG A 82 16.04 -3.22 0.03
C ARG A 82 14.60 -3.58 0.42
N ARG A 83 13.64 -2.81 -0.10
CA ARG A 83 12.21 -2.99 0.21
C ARG A 83 11.35 -2.75 -1.01
N PHE A 84 10.30 -3.54 -1.14
CA PHE A 84 9.27 -3.35 -2.15
C PHE A 84 7.94 -3.96 -1.70
N MET A 85 6.85 -3.61 -2.38
CA MET A 85 5.56 -4.24 -2.10
C MET A 85 5.55 -5.70 -2.53
N VAL A 86 4.89 -6.54 -1.74
CA VAL A 86 4.42 -7.86 -2.16
C VAL A 86 3.07 -7.64 -2.82
N TYR A 87 3.01 -7.87 -4.13
CA TYR A 87 1.82 -7.54 -4.89
C TYR A 87 0.65 -8.47 -4.55
N VAL A 88 -0.43 -7.90 -4.00
CA VAL A 88 -1.65 -8.63 -3.65
C VAL A 88 -2.50 -8.78 -4.91
N HIS A 89 -2.29 -9.87 -5.64
CA HIS A 89 -3.10 -10.23 -6.81
C HIS A 89 -4.27 -11.17 -6.48
N SER A 90 -4.50 -11.47 -5.20
CA SER A 90 -5.59 -12.32 -4.71
C SER A 90 -6.97 -11.69 -4.99
N LYS A 91 -7.98 -12.54 -5.22
CA LYS A 91 -9.41 -12.17 -5.25
C LYS A 91 -10.16 -13.19 -4.39
N LEU A 92 -10.22 -12.93 -3.09
CA LEU A 92 -10.74 -13.84 -2.08
C LEU A 92 -11.41 -13.04 -0.96
N MET A 93 -12.47 -13.61 -0.39
CA MET A 93 -13.11 -13.16 0.85
C MET A 93 -13.36 -14.40 1.71
N ILE A 94 -13.07 -14.31 3.01
CA ILE A 94 -13.31 -15.37 4.01
C ILE A 94 -14.40 -14.87 4.95
#